data_AF-A0A3B9MZK8-F1
#
_entry.id   AF-A0A3B9MZK8-F1
#
_cell.length_a   1.000
_cell.length_b   1.000
_cell.length_c   1.000
_cell.angle_alpha   90.00
_cell.angle_beta   90.00
_cell.angle_gamma   90.00
#
_symmetry.space_group_name_H-M   'P 1'
#
loop_
_entity.id
_entity.type
_entity.pdbx_description
1 polymer ?
#
loop_
_entity_poly.entity_id
_entity_poly.type
_entity_poly.pdbx_seq_one_letter_code
_entity_poly.pdbx_strand_id
1 'polypeptide(L)'
;MKSILTEQERENFLIRLYFKTDENYEIAGIKRAYLDFNRTLVLPENCEAKERNAKRAKTELFLRTKLIKLIKSSNLTQTEFDKLHEKLCNELISEWNELTFGQSQKWINMSLKYWLLFGESRIPNIENNSKFFHIPIDSIIQERFFQKNLPAWSKIQTYKEYFWYQQDFRKRYIGKIPILEEFREFNKI
;
A
#
# COMPACT_ATOMS: atom_id res chain seq x y z
N MET A 1 -38.21 -2.48 -2.14
CA MET A 1 -37.84 -2.58 -3.57
C MET A 1 -36.54 -3.37 -3.67
N LYS A 2 -36.49 -4.41 -4.50
CA LYS A 2 -35.24 -5.12 -4.78
C LYS A 2 -34.38 -4.23 -5.66
N SER A 3 -33.13 -3.95 -5.27
CA SER A 3 -32.20 -3.19 -6.11
C SER A 3 -32.05 -3.88 -7.47
N ILE A 4 -32.07 -3.10 -8.55
CA ILE A 4 -31.89 -3.61 -9.92
C ILE A 4 -30.46 -4.13 -10.11
N LEU A 5 -29.47 -3.44 -9.53
CA LEU A 5 -28.08 -3.88 -9.51
C LEU A 5 -27.79 -4.69 -8.24
N THR A 6 -27.14 -5.84 -8.43
CA THR A 6 -26.55 -6.62 -7.34
C THR A 6 -25.29 -5.95 -6.80
N GLU A 7 -24.92 -6.25 -5.56
CA GLU A 7 -23.65 -5.76 -4.97
C GLU A 7 -22.43 -6.23 -5.77
N GLN A 8 -22.48 -7.45 -6.33
CA GLN A 8 -21.41 -7.98 -7.16
C GLN A 8 -21.20 -7.18 -8.45
N GLU A 9 -22.29 -6.76 -9.10
CA GLU A 9 -22.21 -5.91 -10.30
C GLU A 9 -21.66 -4.52 -9.96
N ARG A 10 -22.09 -3.93 -8.84
CA ARG A 10 -21.57 -2.65 -8.35
C ARG A 10 -20.07 -2.74 -8.09
N GLU A 11 -19.64 -3.77 -7.38
CA GLU A 11 -18.24 -4.00 -7.04
C GLU A 11 -17.39 -4.18 -8.31
N ASN A 12 -17.79 -5.07 -9.22
CA ASN A 12 -17.08 -5.30 -10.47
C ASN A 12 -16.98 -4.03 -11.32
N PHE A 13 -18.05 -3.24 -11.39
CA PHE A 13 -18.06 -1.96 -12.10
C PHE A 13 -17.06 -0.97 -11.47
N LEU A 14 -17.08 -0.81 -10.15
CA LEU A 14 -16.16 0.08 -9.43
C LEU A 14 -14.70 -0.36 -9.57
N ILE A 15 -14.43 -1.67 -9.51
CA ILE A 15 -13.08 -2.21 -9.74
C ILE A 15 -12.59 -1.88 -11.16
N ARG A 16 -13.42 -2.12 -12.18
CA ARG A 16 -13.08 -1.78 -13.57
C ARG A 16 -12.86 -0.29 -13.76
N LEU A 17 -13.69 0.55 -13.14
CA LEU A 17 -13.57 2.00 -13.22
C LEU A 17 -12.26 2.51 -12.59
N TYR A 18 -11.93 2.03 -11.39
CA TYR A 18 -10.81 2.56 -10.60
C TYR A 18 -9.47 1.92 -10.96
N PHE A 19 -9.44 0.61 -11.20
CA PHE A 19 -8.23 -0.17 -11.47
C PHE A 19 -8.02 -0.51 -12.95
N LYS A 20 -9.03 -0.30 -13.80
CA LYS A 20 -8.98 -0.59 -15.24
C LYS A 20 -8.62 -2.05 -15.54
N THR A 21 -9.18 -2.98 -14.75
CA THR A 21 -8.92 -4.41 -14.88
C THR A 21 -10.14 -5.26 -14.52
N ASP A 22 -10.19 -6.46 -15.07
CA ASP A 22 -11.04 -7.58 -14.64
C ASP A 22 -10.26 -8.89 -14.41
N GLU A 23 -8.94 -8.84 -14.55
CA GLU A 23 -7.99 -9.90 -14.26
C GLU A 23 -6.71 -9.33 -13.64
N ASN A 24 -5.72 -10.17 -13.31
CA ASN A 24 -4.40 -9.73 -12.82
C ASN A 24 -4.48 -8.69 -11.67
N TYR A 25 -5.43 -8.91 -10.74
CA TYR A 25 -5.75 -8.00 -9.64
C TYR A 25 -4.51 -7.63 -8.82
N GLU A 26 -3.56 -8.57 -8.65
CA GLU A 26 -2.33 -8.33 -7.90
C GLU A 26 -1.51 -7.19 -8.53
N ILE A 27 -1.34 -7.22 -9.86
CA ILE A 27 -0.62 -6.17 -10.59
C ILE A 27 -1.43 -4.89 -10.63
N ALA A 28 -2.75 -4.97 -10.80
CA ALA A 28 -3.60 -3.79 -10.86
C ALA A 28 -3.56 -2.97 -9.55
N GLY A 29 -3.58 -3.65 -8.40
CA GLY A 29 -3.40 -3.01 -7.09
C GLY A 29 -2.04 -2.32 -6.96
N ILE A 30 -0.95 -2.98 -7.38
CA ILE A 30 0.40 -2.39 -7.32
C ILE A 30 0.55 -1.20 -8.28
N LYS A 31 -0.01 -1.31 -9.49
CA LYS A 31 -0.05 -0.21 -10.47
C LYS A 31 -0.80 1.00 -9.93
N ARG A 32 -1.93 0.78 -9.26
CA ARG A 32 -2.73 1.85 -8.67
C ARG A 32 -1.99 2.49 -7.50
N ALA A 33 -1.37 1.70 -6.62
CA ALA A 33 -0.57 2.18 -5.52
C ALA A 33 0.57 3.12 -5.98
N TYR A 34 1.21 2.83 -7.12
CA TYR A 34 2.20 3.75 -7.70
C TYR A 34 1.61 5.12 -8.05
N LEU A 35 0.40 5.16 -8.62
CA LEU A 35 -0.27 6.42 -9.00
C LEU A 35 -0.66 7.28 -7.79
N ASP A 36 -0.77 6.69 -6.59
CA ASP A 36 -1.13 7.44 -5.39
C ASP A 36 0.01 8.36 -4.92
N PHE A 37 1.27 7.99 -5.18
CA PHE A 37 2.44 8.76 -4.77
C PHE A 37 3.25 9.36 -5.93
N ASN A 38 3.07 8.90 -7.17
CA ASN A 38 3.93 9.31 -8.29
C ASN A 38 4.02 10.83 -8.48
N ARG A 39 2.96 11.57 -8.17
CA ARG A 39 2.93 13.06 -8.22
C ARG A 39 3.90 13.73 -7.25
N THR A 40 4.39 13.00 -6.26
CA THR A 40 5.38 13.46 -5.28
C THR A 40 6.81 13.03 -5.64
N LEU A 41 6.97 12.19 -6.67
CA LEU A 41 8.27 11.69 -7.11
C LEU A 41 9.00 12.78 -7.89
N VAL A 42 10.19 13.16 -7.41
CA VAL A 42 11.06 14.11 -8.12
C VAL A 42 12.01 13.30 -8.99
N LEU A 43 11.77 13.35 -10.30
CA LEU A 43 12.59 12.64 -11.28
C LEU A 43 13.70 13.55 -11.82
N PRO A 44 14.86 12.99 -12.21
CA PRO A 44 15.88 13.73 -12.94
C PRO A 44 15.33 14.32 -14.24
N GLU A 45 15.81 15.50 -14.64
CA GLU A 45 15.34 16.23 -15.84
C GLU A 45 15.46 15.40 -17.13
N ASN A 46 16.48 14.55 -17.22
CA ASN A 46 16.76 13.72 -18.39
C ASN A 46 16.18 12.29 -18.29
N CYS A 47 15.23 12.06 -17.39
CA CYS A 47 14.62 10.73 -17.23
C CYS A 47 13.66 10.41 -18.40
N GLU A 48 14.11 9.56 -19.33
CA GLU A 48 13.27 9.13 -20.44
C GLU A 48 12.03 8.36 -19.96
N ALA A 49 10.87 8.73 -20.51
CA ALA A 49 9.60 8.10 -20.14
C ALA A 49 9.59 6.58 -20.40
N LYS A 50 10.26 6.13 -21.46
CA LYS A 50 10.37 4.71 -21.83
C LYS A 50 11.14 3.92 -20.78
N GLU A 51 12.30 4.42 -20.37
CA GLU A 51 13.13 3.79 -19.34
C GLU A 51 12.41 3.73 -17.99
N ARG A 52 11.79 4.84 -17.58
CA ARG A 52 10.99 4.89 -16.35
C ARG A 52 9.85 3.88 -16.37
N ASN A 53 9.13 3.78 -17.49
CA ASN A 53 8.02 2.83 -17.62
C ASN A 53 8.51 1.37 -17.57
N ALA A 54 9.66 1.07 -18.17
CA ALA A 54 10.28 -0.25 -18.09
C ALA A 54 10.72 -0.57 -16.65
N LYS A 55 11.38 0.37 -15.98
CA LYS A 55 11.78 0.26 -14.57
C LYS A 55 10.57 0.02 -13.67
N ARG A 56 9.50 0.80 -13.87
CA ARG A 56 8.22 0.66 -13.16
C ARG A 56 7.63 -0.75 -13.36
N ALA A 57 7.51 -1.22 -14.60
CA ALA A 57 6.95 -2.54 -14.88
C ALA A 57 7.76 -3.67 -14.20
N LYS A 58 9.10 -3.58 -14.21
CA LYS A 58 9.98 -4.51 -13.51
C LYS A 58 9.75 -4.48 -12.00
N THR A 59 9.63 -3.29 -11.41
CA THR A 59 9.35 -3.14 -9.98
C THR A 59 7.96 -3.65 -9.59
N GLU A 60 6.95 -3.46 -10.44
CA GLU A 60 5.60 -4.00 -10.22
C GLU A 60 5.59 -5.53 -10.16
N LEU A 61 6.30 -6.19 -11.08
CA LEU A 61 6.46 -7.65 -11.07
C LEU A 61 7.23 -8.13 -9.85
N PHE A 62 8.31 -7.44 -9.49
CA PHE A 62 9.10 -7.72 -8.28
C PHE A 62 8.24 -7.64 -7.02
N LEU A 63 7.48 -6.55 -6.85
CA LEU A 63 6.57 -6.38 -5.72
C LEU A 63 5.50 -7.46 -5.71
N ARG A 64 4.90 -7.81 -6.85
CA ARG A 64 3.93 -8.92 -6.94
C ARG A 64 4.53 -10.20 -6.36
N THR A 65 5.72 -10.58 -6.78
CA THR A 65 6.38 -11.81 -6.29
C THR A 65 6.61 -11.77 -4.79
N LYS A 66 7.12 -10.65 -4.25
CA LYS A 66 7.41 -10.49 -2.82
C LYS A 66 6.12 -10.50 -1.98
N LEU A 67 5.11 -9.77 -2.39
CA LEU A 67 3.85 -9.64 -1.67
C LEU A 67 3.01 -10.93 -1.75
N ILE A 68 2.99 -11.64 -2.87
CA ILE A 68 2.35 -12.97 -2.96
C ILE A 68 3.00 -13.95 -1.97
N LYS A 69 4.33 -13.95 -1.88
CA LYS A 69 5.04 -14.78 -0.90
C LYS A 69 4.67 -14.39 0.53
N LEU A 70 4.54 -13.09 0.81
CA LEU A 70 4.16 -12.57 2.11
C LEU A 70 2.76 -13.03 2.53
N ILE A 71 1.75 -12.90 1.66
CA ILE A 71 0.36 -13.27 2.02
C ILE A 71 0.18 -14.79 2.15
N LYS A 72 1.00 -15.58 1.44
CA LYS A 72 1.02 -17.05 1.54
C LYS A 72 1.83 -17.58 2.74
N SER A 73 2.58 -16.73 3.44
CA SER A 73 3.41 -17.17 4.56
C SER A 73 2.53 -17.62 5.72
N SER A 74 2.74 -18.84 6.20
CA SER A 74 2.15 -19.33 7.45
C SER A 74 2.92 -18.79 8.65
N ASN A 75 2.25 -18.67 9.81
CA ASN A 75 2.83 -18.30 11.10
C ASN A 75 3.60 -16.97 11.13
N LEU A 76 3.26 -16.02 10.25
CA LEU A 76 3.88 -14.70 10.27
C LEU A 76 3.61 -13.99 11.61
N THR A 77 4.64 -13.41 12.20
CA THR A 77 4.53 -12.54 13.38
C THR A 77 4.62 -11.07 12.99
N GLN A 78 4.18 -10.17 13.88
CA GLN A 78 4.31 -8.72 13.63
C GLN A 78 5.78 -8.32 13.39
N THR A 79 6.71 -8.86 14.20
CA THR A 79 8.14 -8.57 14.07
C THR A 79 8.70 -9.03 12.73
N GLU A 80 8.26 -10.17 12.21
CA GLU A 80 8.68 -10.65 10.90
C GLU A 80 8.10 -9.80 9.77
N PHE A 81 6.83 -9.42 9.86
CA PHE A 81 6.23 -8.48 8.91
C PHE A 81 7.00 -7.15 8.90
N ASP A 82 7.28 -6.57 10.07
CA ASP A 82 7.97 -5.29 10.21
C ASP A 82 9.36 -5.34 9.54
N LYS A 83 10.12 -6.42 9.74
CA LYS A 83 11.42 -6.66 9.10
C LYS A 83 11.34 -6.86 7.58
N LEU A 84 10.36 -7.65 7.12
CA LEU A 84 10.15 -7.89 5.69
C LEU A 84 9.74 -6.60 4.99
N HIS A 85 8.87 -5.80 5.60
CA HIS A 85 8.45 -4.51 5.09
C HIS A 85 9.63 -3.52 5.02
N GLU A 86 10.43 -3.41 6.08
CA GLU A 86 11.64 -2.57 6.08
C GLU A 86 12.59 -2.98 4.96
N LYS A 87 12.91 -4.27 4.86
CA LYS A 87 13.77 -4.81 3.80
C LYS A 87 13.22 -4.45 2.42
N LEU A 88 11.92 -4.64 2.19
CA LEU A 88 11.31 -4.37 0.89
C LEU A 88 11.33 -2.88 0.56
N CYS A 89 11.12 -1.99 1.53
CA CYS A 89 11.29 -0.54 1.31
C CYS A 89 12.71 -0.20 0.90
N ASN A 90 13.72 -0.75 1.58
CA ASN A 90 15.12 -0.51 1.27
C ASN A 90 15.50 -1.08 -0.11
N GLU A 91 14.97 -2.25 -0.50
CA GLU A 91 15.12 -2.82 -1.85
C GLU A 91 14.51 -1.87 -2.92
N LEU A 92 13.35 -1.27 -2.65
CA LEU A 92 12.74 -0.28 -3.55
C LEU A 92 13.58 1.00 -3.69
N ILE A 93 14.06 1.55 -2.57
CA ILE A 93 14.90 2.76 -2.57
C ILE A 93 16.24 2.49 -3.27
N SER A 94 16.82 1.30 -3.09
CA SER A 94 18.06 0.93 -3.77
C SER A 94 17.88 0.78 -5.28
N GLU A 95 16.72 0.34 -5.76
CA GLU A 95 16.42 0.29 -7.20
C GLU A 95 16.03 1.69 -7.72
N TRP A 96 15.33 2.49 -6.91
CA TRP A 96 14.87 3.84 -7.21
C TRP A 96 15.46 4.86 -6.24
N ASN A 97 16.64 5.37 -6.57
CA ASN A 97 17.32 6.40 -5.77
C ASN A 97 16.47 7.66 -5.55
N GLU A 98 15.42 7.87 -6.36
CA GLU A 98 14.47 8.96 -6.25
C GLU A 98 13.40 8.76 -5.16
N LEU A 99 13.19 7.52 -4.71
CA LEU A 99 12.18 7.21 -3.70
C LEU A 99 12.66 7.57 -2.31
N THR A 100 11.83 8.30 -1.58
CA THR A 100 11.94 8.42 -0.13
C THR A 100 11.35 7.18 0.56
N PHE A 101 11.68 6.98 1.84
CA PHE A 101 11.05 5.91 2.61
C PHE A 101 9.53 6.06 2.67
N GLY A 102 9.05 7.30 2.76
CA GLY A 102 7.63 7.65 2.71
C GLY A 102 6.92 7.22 1.43
N GLN A 103 7.60 7.27 0.29
CA GLN A 103 7.05 6.81 -1.00
C GLN A 103 7.11 5.28 -1.12
N SER A 104 8.22 4.68 -0.72
CA SER A 104 8.39 3.22 -0.73
C SER A 104 7.37 2.50 0.16
N GLN A 105 7.14 3.00 1.39
CA GLN A 105 6.07 2.44 2.24
C GLN A 105 4.69 2.65 1.60
N LYS A 106 4.44 3.79 0.93
CA LYS A 106 3.13 4.07 0.33
C LYS A 106 2.84 3.07 -0.77
N TRP A 107 3.84 2.75 -1.60
CA TRP A 107 3.69 1.74 -2.64
C TRP A 107 3.29 0.38 -2.06
N ILE A 108 4.00 -0.09 -1.04
CA ILE A 108 3.76 -1.41 -0.43
C ILE A 108 2.40 -1.43 0.28
N ASN A 109 2.14 -0.47 1.16
CA ASN A 109 0.96 -0.45 2.01
C ASN A 109 -0.32 -0.24 1.20
N MET A 110 -0.30 0.65 0.19
CA MET A 110 -1.46 0.81 -0.69
C MET A 110 -1.67 -0.41 -1.58
N SER A 111 -0.61 -1.11 -1.99
CA SER A 111 -0.77 -2.37 -2.74
C SER A 111 -1.53 -3.41 -1.91
N LEU A 112 -1.10 -3.62 -0.66
CA LEU A 112 -1.77 -4.54 0.27
C LEU A 112 -3.21 -4.09 0.59
N LYS A 113 -3.44 -2.78 0.75
CA LYS A 113 -4.79 -2.23 0.93
C LYS A 113 -5.68 -2.55 -0.27
N TYR A 114 -5.22 -2.26 -1.49
CA TYR A 114 -6.01 -2.55 -2.69
C TYR A 114 -6.22 -4.04 -2.90
N TRP A 115 -5.27 -4.87 -2.50
CA TRP A 115 -5.47 -6.32 -2.51
C TRP A 115 -6.57 -6.75 -1.53
N LEU A 116 -6.61 -6.17 -0.33
CA LEU A 116 -7.71 -6.41 0.62
C LEU A 116 -9.05 -5.92 0.06
N LEU A 117 -9.07 -4.79 -0.65
CA LEU A 117 -10.27 -4.28 -1.32
C LEU A 117 -10.79 -5.25 -2.41
N PHE A 118 -9.89 -5.92 -3.13
CA PHE A 118 -10.29 -6.95 -4.11
C PHE A 118 -10.87 -8.21 -3.45
N GLY A 119 -10.50 -8.46 -2.21
CA GLY A 119 -11.00 -9.56 -1.39
C GLY A 119 -10.39 -10.92 -1.72
N GLU A 120 -10.62 -11.86 -0.80
CA GLU A 120 -10.10 -13.24 -0.83
C GLU A 120 -10.53 -14.01 -2.11
N SER A 121 -11.69 -13.69 -2.67
CA SER A 121 -12.20 -14.31 -3.91
C SER A 121 -11.35 -14.00 -5.15
N ARG A 122 -10.65 -12.86 -5.15
CA ARG A 122 -9.78 -12.41 -6.25
C ARG A 122 -8.30 -12.55 -5.95
N ILE A 123 -7.92 -12.42 -4.68
CA ILE A 123 -6.54 -12.58 -4.21
C ILE A 123 -6.52 -13.54 -3.03
N PRO A 124 -6.31 -14.84 -3.27
CA PRO A 124 -6.27 -15.84 -2.21
C PRO A 124 -5.16 -15.56 -1.20
N ASN A 125 -5.46 -15.79 0.07
CA ASN A 125 -4.66 -15.59 1.29
C ASN A 125 -4.45 -14.12 1.70
N ILE A 126 -5.11 -13.16 1.07
CA ILE A 126 -4.88 -11.74 1.39
C ILE A 126 -5.28 -11.41 2.83
N GLU A 127 -6.29 -12.09 3.36
CA GLU A 127 -6.79 -11.85 4.71
C GLU A 127 -5.90 -12.48 5.81
N ASN A 128 -5.19 -13.57 5.51
CA ASN A 128 -4.43 -14.37 6.49
C ASN A 128 -3.46 -13.54 7.35
N ASN A 129 -2.74 -12.63 6.70
CA ASN A 129 -1.71 -11.81 7.31
C ASN A 129 -2.11 -10.33 7.45
N SER A 130 -3.36 -9.99 7.10
CA SER A 130 -3.87 -8.60 7.06
C SER A 130 -3.77 -7.87 8.39
N LYS A 131 -3.88 -8.59 9.51
CA LYS A 131 -3.74 -8.03 10.87
C LYS A 131 -2.37 -7.42 11.16
N PHE A 132 -1.34 -7.82 10.41
CA PHE A 132 0.03 -7.32 10.57
C PHE A 132 0.36 -6.17 9.63
N PHE A 133 -0.47 -5.92 8.61
CA PHE A 133 -0.20 -4.92 7.60
C PHE A 133 -0.12 -3.54 8.23
N HIS A 134 0.89 -2.78 7.82
CA HIS A 134 1.08 -1.42 8.27
C HIS A 134 -0.04 -0.52 7.78
N ILE A 135 -0.35 0.51 8.55
CA ILE A 135 -1.25 1.56 8.10
C ILE A 135 -0.54 2.38 7.00
N PRO A 136 -1.14 2.57 5.80
CA PRO A 136 -0.56 3.40 4.76
C PRO A 136 -0.43 4.86 5.23
N ILE A 137 0.79 5.34 5.47
CA ILE A 137 0.98 6.72 5.92
C ILE A 137 0.79 7.68 4.75
N ASP A 138 -0.22 8.54 4.82
CA ASP A 138 -0.45 9.70 3.96
C ASP A 138 -0.97 10.89 4.74
N SER A 139 -1.31 11.98 4.04
CA SER A 139 -1.80 13.20 4.66
C SER A 139 -3.09 13.01 5.47
N ILE A 140 -4.01 12.16 5.00
CA ILE A 140 -5.29 11.88 5.69
C ILE A 140 -4.97 11.13 6.98
N ILE A 141 -4.16 10.08 6.90
CA ILE A 141 -3.79 9.27 8.05
C ILE A 141 -2.97 10.06 9.07
N GLN A 142 -2.04 10.90 8.61
CA GLN A 142 -1.30 11.86 9.44
C GLN A 142 -2.25 12.78 10.20
N GLU A 143 -3.25 13.35 9.53
CA GLU A 143 -4.22 14.26 10.14
C GLU A 143 -5.15 13.57 11.14
N ARG A 144 -5.62 12.36 10.83
CA ARG A 144 -6.61 11.64 11.65
C ARG A 144 -6.03 11.03 12.91
N PHE A 145 -4.84 10.45 12.81
CA PHE A 145 -4.27 9.63 13.89
C PHE A 145 -3.11 10.27 14.63
N PHE A 146 -2.46 11.26 14.02
CA PHE A 146 -1.20 11.81 14.53
C PHE A 146 -1.29 13.34 14.74
N GLN A 147 -0.22 13.92 15.29
CA GLN A 147 -0.20 15.32 15.69
C GLN A 147 -0.15 16.27 14.48
N LYS A 148 -0.65 17.49 14.69
CA LYS A 148 -0.43 18.61 13.76
C LYS A 148 1.07 18.94 13.70
N ASN A 149 1.57 19.33 12.53
CA ASN A 149 2.97 19.71 12.24
C ASN A 149 3.97 18.58 11.97
N LEU A 150 3.50 17.38 11.61
CA LEU A 150 4.40 16.34 11.07
C LEU A 150 4.86 16.72 9.65
N PRO A 151 6.09 16.34 9.25
CA PRO A 151 6.53 16.55 7.88
C PRO A 151 5.63 15.79 6.91
N ALA A 152 5.50 16.31 5.69
CA ALA A 152 4.78 15.61 4.63
C ALA A 152 5.28 14.16 4.52
N TRP A 153 4.37 13.19 4.50
CA TRP A 153 4.71 11.77 4.46
C TRP A 153 5.72 11.42 3.35
N SER A 154 5.64 12.08 2.20
CA SER A 154 6.55 11.87 1.06
C SER A 154 7.99 12.34 1.32
N LYS A 155 8.25 13.08 2.41
CA LYS A 155 9.57 13.54 2.83
C LYS A 155 10.22 12.67 3.90
N ILE A 156 9.55 11.62 4.39
CA ILE A 156 10.12 10.68 5.37
C ILE A 156 11.29 9.93 4.71
N GLN A 157 12.49 10.05 5.28
CA GLN A 157 13.71 9.50 4.67
C GLN A 157 14.18 8.20 5.31
N THR A 158 13.86 7.98 6.58
CA THR A 158 14.40 6.85 7.33
C THR A 158 13.32 5.87 7.77
N TYR A 159 13.70 4.60 7.92
CA TYR A 159 12.82 3.59 8.52
C TYR A 159 12.40 3.98 9.93
N LYS A 160 13.33 4.54 10.74
CA LYS A 160 13.06 4.93 12.13
C LYS A 160 11.92 5.96 12.22
N GLU A 161 11.93 6.99 11.38
CA GLU A 161 10.87 7.99 11.30
C GLU A 161 9.53 7.37 10.89
N TYR A 162 9.54 6.53 9.84
CA TYR A 162 8.34 5.83 9.39
C TYR A 162 7.78 4.88 10.46
N PHE A 163 8.64 4.08 11.08
CA PHE A 163 8.24 3.03 12.00
C PHE A 163 7.68 3.59 13.30
N TRP A 164 8.10 4.79 13.69
CA TRP A 164 7.48 5.53 14.79
C TRP A 164 5.96 5.65 14.61
N TYR A 165 5.46 5.93 13.40
CA TYR A 165 4.01 6.02 13.15
C TYR A 165 3.31 4.68 13.44
N GLN A 166 3.91 3.58 12.99
CA GLN A 166 3.33 2.24 13.19
C GLN A 166 3.31 1.87 14.68
N GLN A 167 4.38 2.19 15.41
CA GLN A 167 4.45 1.95 16.85
C GLN A 167 3.49 2.85 17.64
N ASP A 168 3.42 4.14 17.32
CA ASP A 168 2.53 5.09 17.99
C ASP A 168 1.07 4.72 17.77
N PHE A 169 0.69 4.34 16.54
CA PHE A 169 -0.64 3.83 16.24
C PHE A 169 -0.98 2.59 17.07
N ARG A 170 -0.12 1.56 17.05
CA ARG A 170 -0.36 0.31 17.81
C ARG A 170 -0.47 0.54 19.31
N LYS A 171 0.26 1.52 19.87
CA LYS A 171 0.21 1.89 21.29
C LYS A 171 -1.08 2.60 21.66
N ARG A 172 -1.58 3.50 20.82
CA ARG A 172 -2.80 4.29 21.09
C ARG A 172 -4.07 3.50 20.79
N TYR A 173 -4.04 2.63 19.78
CA TYR A 173 -5.19 1.91 19.25
C TYR A 173 -5.05 0.39 19.48
N ILE A 174 -4.91 0.01 20.75
CA ILE A 174 -4.74 -1.40 21.15
C ILE A 174 -5.92 -2.24 20.68
N GLY A 175 -5.62 -3.40 20.07
CA GLY A 175 -6.62 -4.34 19.55
C GLY A 175 -7.22 -3.94 18.21
N LYS A 176 -6.84 -2.80 17.63
CA LYS A 176 -7.24 -2.40 16.28
C LYS A 176 -6.28 -2.95 15.23
N ILE A 177 -6.83 -3.32 14.07
CA ILE A 177 -6.03 -3.76 12.92
C ILE A 177 -5.69 -2.50 12.10
N PRO A 178 -4.40 -2.14 11.93
CA PRO A 178 -4.02 -0.83 11.37
C PRO A 178 -4.61 -0.56 9.99
N ILE A 179 -4.54 -1.54 9.08
CA ILE A 179 -5.06 -1.35 7.73
C ILE A 179 -6.59 -1.26 7.66
N LEU A 180 -7.32 -1.86 8.61
CA LEU A 180 -8.78 -1.74 8.67
C LEU A 180 -9.23 -0.37 9.21
N GLU A 181 -8.49 0.21 10.15
CA GLU A 181 -8.81 1.57 10.61
C GLU A 181 -8.62 2.59 9.48
N GLU A 182 -7.67 2.37 8.58
CA GLU A 182 -7.51 3.23 7.41
C GLU A 182 -8.76 3.22 6.51
N PHE A 183 -9.33 2.04 6.22
CA PHE A 183 -10.59 1.95 5.48
C PHE A 183 -11.73 2.68 6.19
N ARG A 184 -11.80 2.55 7.51
CA ARG A 184 -12.86 3.18 8.33
C ARG A 184 -12.74 4.70 8.33
N GLU A 185 -11.53 5.25 8.43
CA GLU A 185 -11.34 6.71 8.36
C GLU A 185 -11.57 7.24 6.95
N PHE A 186 -11.18 6.50 5.92
CA PHE A 186 -11.43 6.90 4.54
C PHE A 186 -12.93 7.03 4.25
N ASN A 187 -13.76 6.15 4.82
CA ASN A 187 -15.22 6.19 4.66
C ASN A 187 -15.91 7.34 5.43
N LYS A 188 -15.17 8.18 6.17
CA LYS A 188 -15.69 9.36 6.90
C LYS A 188 -15.37 10.69 6.20
N ILE A 189 -14.77 10.64 5.02
CA ILE A 189 -14.38 11.81 4.21
C ILE A 189 -15.48 12.08 3.18
#